data_AF-A0A2W5TIK6-F1
#
_entry.id   AF-A0A2W5TIK6-F1
#
_cell.length_a   1.000
_cell.length_b   1.000
_cell.length_c   1.000
_cell.angle_alpha   90.00
_cell.angle_beta   90.00
_cell.angle_gamma   90.00
#
_symmetry.space_group_name_H-M   'P 1'
#
loop_
_entity.id
_entity.type
_entity.pdbx_description
1 polymer ?
#
loop_
_entity_poly.entity_id
_entity_poly.type
_entity_poly.pdbx_seq_one_letter_code
_entity_poly.pdbx_strand_id
1 'polypeptide(L)'
;MRVRITATDSKTAAMLVARTLRITPRDAQVLLASARVLPADLDAVTASALAKDTGGEVVDVPPSSARCDSHPTLTTDASCASCRRSVCPLCVPQCVDCRAKQRRAEGFKRLRVGVLLLVLAAVGVWGLLRHRELERRRAWLRPLKVTLVLASAHPVDERTRKAWTDGAQLLDGWFAEEAERHAFRFARPLRIEVAPQVVDAAPPALPSSTGEWLADSQSALELRNQLQHLVERSGADEHDLAVVVGLRESTGGAHRVEGLGEASGSIGLVDGTNGDTAITLELLAVAHELLHLLGAKDGYDEEGHARPQRGFADPGLGYAQEFAEVMVGEIPVNEREGKLPTSLKQVRIGDVTAREIGWR
;
A
#
# COMPACT_ATOMS: atom_id res chain seq x y z
N MET A 1 30.05 -30.10 -53.19
CA MET A 1 30.01 -31.42 -52.53
C MET A 1 29.76 -31.22 -51.04
N ARG A 2 29.17 -32.20 -50.34
CA ARG A 2 29.01 -32.16 -48.87
C ARG A 2 29.72 -33.36 -48.24
N VAL A 3 29.94 -33.33 -46.92
CA VAL A 3 30.57 -34.44 -46.19
C VAL A 3 29.56 -35.04 -45.23
N ARG A 4 29.32 -36.35 -45.35
CA ARG A 4 28.58 -37.15 -44.37
C ARG A 4 29.54 -37.62 -43.29
N ILE A 5 29.22 -37.33 -42.05
CA ILE A 5 30.02 -37.69 -40.88
C ILE A 5 29.25 -38.69 -40.01
N THR A 6 29.99 -39.54 -39.30
CA THR A 6 29.47 -40.29 -38.15
C THR A 6 29.55 -39.42 -36.89
N ALA A 7 28.77 -39.74 -35.86
CA ALA A 7 28.84 -39.02 -34.60
C ALA A 7 30.25 -39.13 -33.99
N THR A 8 30.82 -38.02 -33.52
CA THR A 8 32.15 -37.99 -32.91
C THR A 8 32.28 -36.85 -31.90
N ASP A 9 32.90 -37.14 -30.75
CA ASP A 9 33.20 -36.15 -29.70
C ASP A 9 34.65 -35.63 -29.77
N SER A 10 35.36 -35.90 -30.88
CA SER A 10 36.75 -35.49 -31.05
C SER A 10 36.91 -33.97 -31.09
N LYS A 11 37.67 -33.42 -30.13
CA LYS A 11 38.01 -31.98 -30.08
C LYS A 11 38.78 -31.54 -31.33
N THR A 12 39.65 -32.39 -31.86
CA THR A 12 40.42 -32.12 -33.08
C THR A 12 39.51 -32.00 -34.29
N ALA A 13 38.56 -32.94 -34.44
CA ALA A 13 37.55 -32.88 -35.51
C ALA A 13 36.66 -31.64 -35.37
N ALA A 14 36.26 -31.28 -34.13
CA ALA A 14 35.48 -30.07 -33.87
C ALA A 14 36.23 -28.79 -34.25
N MET A 15 37.53 -28.68 -33.97
CA MET A 15 38.33 -27.51 -34.37
C MET A 15 38.49 -27.41 -35.89
N LEU A 16 38.69 -28.53 -36.58
CA LEU A 16 38.79 -28.58 -38.04
C LEU A 16 37.46 -28.17 -38.70
N VAL A 17 36.34 -28.76 -38.26
CA VAL A 17 35.00 -28.40 -38.73
C VAL A 17 34.67 -26.93 -38.42
N ALA A 18 35.01 -26.44 -37.22
CA ALA A 18 34.82 -25.04 -36.85
C ALA A 18 35.57 -24.09 -37.78
N ARG A 19 36.83 -24.39 -38.09
CA ARG A 19 37.65 -23.58 -39.00
C ARG A 19 37.12 -23.61 -40.43
N THR A 20 36.78 -24.79 -40.94
CA THR A 20 36.32 -24.98 -42.33
C THR A 20 34.95 -24.34 -42.54
N LEU A 21 34.03 -24.47 -41.59
CA LEU A 21 32.67 -23.92 -41.67
C LEU A 21 32.57 -22.48 -41.12
N ARG A 22 33.67 -21.93 -40.58
CA ARG A 22 33.74 -20.61 -39.92
C ARG A 22 32.68 -20.45 -38.81
N ILE A 23 32.50 -21.48 -38.00
CA ILE A 23 31.61 -21.50 -36.82
C ILE A 23 32.43 -21.66 -35.54
N THR A 24 31.79 -21.52 -34.37
CA THR A 24 32.51 -21.72 -33.10
C THR A 24 32.84 -23.20 -32.88
N PRO A 25 33.92 -23.53 -32.14
CA PRO A 25 34.22 -24.92 -31.76
C PRO A 25 33.06 -25.61 -31.03
N ARG A 26 32.27 -24.86 -30.25
CA ARG A 26 31.08 -25.36 -29.57
C ARG A 26 29.98 -25.73 -30.56
N ASP A 27 29.72 -24.90 -31.56
CA ASP A 27 28.74 -25.19 -32.60
C ASP A 27 29.16 -26.38 -33.47
N ALA A 28 30.46 -26.49 -33.76
CA ALA A 28 31.01 -27.65 -34.46
C ALA A 28 30.80 -28.95 -33.64
N GLN A 29 31.00 -28.93 -32.33
CA GLN A 29 30.68 -30.07 -31.46
C GLN A 29 29.19 -30.45 -31.54
N VAL A 30 28.28 -29.47 -31.53
CA VAL A 30 26.84 -29.72 -31.68
C VAL A 30 26.51 -30.37 -33.03
N LEU A 31 27.19 -29.95 -34.11
CA LEU A 31 27.03 -30.60 -35.42
C LEU A 31 27.58 -32.03 -35.44
N LEU A 32 28.71 -32.27 -34.78
CA LEU A 32 29.38 -33.58 -34.74
C LEU A 32 28.73 -34.58 -33.78
N ALA A 33 27.89 -34.13 -32.84
CA ALA A 33 27.26 -34.97 -31.82
C ALA A 33 26.27 -36.01 -32.38
N SER A 34 25.92 -35.95 -33.66
CA SER A 34 25.04 -36.93 -34.32
C SER A 34 25.47 -37.15 -35.76
N ALA A 35 25.30 -38.37 -36.27
CA ALA A 35 25.59 -38.67 -37.66
C ALA A 35 24.68 -37.83 -38.58
N ARG A 36 25.30 -37.06 -39.49
CA ARG A 36 24.58 -36.15 -40.40
C ARG A 36 25.42 -35.81 -41.62
N VAL A 37 24.79 -35.23 -42.63
CA VAL A 37 25.49 -34.52 -43.70
C VAL A 37 25.76 -33.09 -43.23
N LEU A 38 27.02 -32.65 -43.29
CA LEU A 38 27.38 -31.30 -42.89
C LEU A 38 26.66 -30.28 -43.78
N PRO A 39 25.99 -29.26 -43.20
CA PRO A 39 25.17 -28.32 -43.94
C PRO A 39 26.04 -27.22 -44.55
N ALA A 40 26.96 -27.57 -45.44
CA ALA A 40 27.81 -26.61 -46.15
C ALA A 40 28.27 -27.17 -47.49
N ASP A 41 28.17 -26.34 -48.53
CA ASP A 41 28.65 -26.70 -49.86
C ASP A 41 30.15 -26.38 -49.94
N LEU A 42 30.97 -27.41 -50.12
CA LEU A 42 32.43 -27.33 -50.20
C LEU A 42 32.92 -27.67 -51.62
N ASP A 43 34.07 -27.12 -52.00
CA ASP A 43 34.81 -27.57 -53.17
C ASP A 43 35.36 -28.99 -52.98
N ALA A 44 35.71 -29.67 -54.07
CA ALA A 44 36.10 -31.08 -54.04
C ALA A 44 37.35 -31.35 -53.18
N VAL A 45 38.30 -30.40 -53.14
CA VAL A 45 39.55 -30.54 -52.37
C VAL A 45 39.24 -30.43 -50.89
N THR A 46 38.51 -29.39 -50.49
CA THR A 46 38.12 -29.16 -49.09
C THR A 46 37.21 -30.26 -48.57
N ALA A 47 36.26 -30.75 -49.38
CA ALA A 47 35.37 -31.85 -49.00
C ALA A 47 36.13 -33.16 -48.75
N SER A 48 37.09 -33.49 -49.63
CA SER A 48 37.89 -34.72 -49.51
C SER A 48 38.83 -34.68 -48.30
N ALA A 49 39.46 -33.53 -48.05
CA ALA A 49 40.30 -33.33 -46.86
C ALA A 49 39.48 -33.44 -45.57
N LEU A 50 38.33 -32.77 -45.51
CA LEU A 50 37.46 -32.80 -44.34
C LEU A 50 36.89 -34.21 -44.08
N ALA A 51 36.50 -34.95 -45.13
CA ALA A 51 36.05 -36.33 -45.02
C ALA A 51 37.13 -37.25 -44.42
N LYS A 52 38.37 -37.13 -44.91
CA LYS A 52 39.51 -37.89 -44.39
C LYS A 52 39.77 -37.59 -42.91
N ASP A 53 39.76 -36.32 -42.52
CA ASP A 53 40.11 -35.89 -41.17
C ASP A 53 38.99 -36.15 -40.14
N THR A 54 37.74 -36.23 -40.59
CA THR A 54 36.58 -36.50 -39.73
C THR A 54 36.12 -37.97 -39.76
N GLY A 55 36.75 -38.82 -40.57
CA GLY A 55 36.31 -40.20 -40.81
C GLY A 55 34.98 -40.30 -41.55
N GLY A 56 34.63 -39.25 -42.30
CA GLY A 56 33.40 -39.15 -43.08
C GLY A 56 33.56 -39.55 -44.54
N GLU A 57 32.49 -39.40 -45.31
CA GLU A 57 32.39 -39.69 -46.73
C GLU A 57 31.92 -38.46 -47.51
N VAL A 58 32.48 -38.21 -48.69
CA VAL A 58 32.00 -37.14 -49.58
C VAL A 58 30.73 -37.60 -50.27
N VAL A 59 29.67 -36.79 -50.16
CA VAL A 59 28.37 -37.05 -50.79
C VAL A 59 28.07 -35.93 -51.77
N ASP A 60 27.60 -36.29 -52.95
CA ASP A 60 27.09 -35.32 -53.91
C ASP A 60 25.64 -34.97 -53.56
N VAL A 61 25.43 -33.70 -53.19
CA VAL A 61 24.13 -33.15 -52.82
C VAL A 61 23.95 -31.88 -53.63
N PRO A 62 22.78 -31.65 -54.28
CA PRO A 62 22.53 -30.43 -55.03
C PRO A 62 22.81 -29.19 -54.17
N PRO A 63 23.51 -28.18 -54.70
CA PRO A 63 23.81 -26.98 -53.94
C PRO A 63 22.50 -26.28 -53.56
N SER A 64 22.36 -25.94 -52.27
CA SER A 64 21.21 -25.18 -51.80
C SER A 64 21.54 -23.69 -51.86
N SER A 65 20.69 -22.88 -52.49
CA SER A 65 20.86 -21.42 -52.53
C SER A 65 20.46 -20.75 -51.21
N ALA A 66 19.73 -21.46 -50.34
CA ALA A 66 19.27 -20.92 -49.07
C ALA A 66 20.40 -21.00 -48.02
N ARG A 67 20.69 -19.84 -47.43
CA ARG A 67 21.68 -19.66 -46.35
C ARG A 67 21.00 -19.15 -45.10
N CYS A 68 21.60 -19.43 -43.94
CA CYS A 68 21.09 -18.92 -42.67
C CYS A 68 21.58 -17.50 -42.46
N ASP A 69 20.68 -16.56 -42.16
CA ASP A 69 21.04 -15.16 -41.87
C ASP A 69 22.10 -15.03 -40.75
N SER A 70 22.00 -15.88 -39.72
CA SER A 70 22.94 -15.90 -38.58
C SER A 70 24.21 -16.71 -38.84
N HIS A 71 24.20 -17.61 -39.82
CA HIS A 71 25.34 -18.45 -40.20
C HIS A 71 25.42 -18.54 -41.74
N PRO A 72 25.96 -17.51 -42.42
CA PRO A 72 25.92 -17.43 -43.88
C PRO A 72 26.67 -18.55 -44.62
N THR A 73 27.58 -19.22 -43.92
CA THR A 73 28.37 -20.35 -44.42
C THR A 73 27.61 -21.67 -44.41
N LEU A 74 26.46 -21.74 -43.73
CA LEU A 74 25.67 -22.95 -43.60
C LEU A 74 24.45 -22.96 -44.52
N THR A 75 24.22 -24.09 -45.17
CA THR A 75 23.03 -24.38 -45.98
C THR A 75 21.81 -24.60 -45.08
N THR A 76 20.63 -24.26 -45.58
CA THR A 76 19.38 -24.38 -44.80
C THR A 76 18.33 -25.16 -45.56
N ASP A 77 17.71 -26.12 -44.87
CA ASP A 77 16.55 -26.88 -45.36
C ASP A 77 15.34 -26.73 -44.42
N ALA A 78 15.47 -25.93 -43.35
CA ALA A 78 14.44 -25.71 -42.32
C ALA A 78 14.12 -24.21 -42.17
N SER A 79 12.93 -23.93 -41.64
CA SER A 79 12.46 -22.57 -41.33
C SER A 79 12.26 -22.38 -39.83
N CYS A 80 12.49 -21.15 -39.35
CA CYS A 80 12.26 -20.77 -37.96
C CYS A 80 10.77 -20.88 -37.63
N ALA A 81 10.43 -21.59 -36.56
CA ALA A 81 9.04 -21.81 -36.16
C ALA A 81 8.26 -20.49 -35.88
N SER A 82 8.95 -19.41 -35.50
CA SER A 82 8.31 -18.13 -35.13
C SER A 82 8.24 -17.11 -36.27
N CYS A 83 9.32 -16.94 -37.05
CA CYS A 83 9.41 -15.90 -38.09
C CYS A 83 9.51 -16.44 -39.53
N ARG A 84 9.50 -17.77 -39.71
CA ARG A 84 9.58 -18.48 -41.00
C ARG A 84 10.83 -18.22 -41.85
N ARG A 85 11.82 -17.48 -41.35
CA ARG A 85 13.13 -17.32 -42.03
C ARG A 85 13.91 -18.63 -42.09
N SER A 86 14.74 -18.79 -43.11
CA SER A 86 15.60 -19.96 -43.28
C SER A 86 16.63 -20.08 -42.15
N VAL A 87 16.68 -21.26 -41.52
CA VAL A 87 17.59 -21.56 -40.41
C VAL A 87 18.41 -22.80 -40.67
N CYS A 88 19.68 -22.76 -40.28
CA CYS A 88 20.56 -23.92 -40.33
C CYS A 88 20.22 -24.92 -39.20
N PRO A 89 20.75 -26.16 -39.25
CA PRO A 89 20.53 -27.16 -38.21
C PRO A 89 20.93 -26.75 -36.78
N LEU A 90 21.82 -25.75 -36.62
CA LEU A 90 22.18 -25.17 -35.32
C LEU A 90 21.11 -24.20 -34.75
N CYS A 91 20.23 -23.72 -35.64
CA CYS A 91 19.22 -22.72 -35.36
C CYS A 91 17.80 -23.30 -35.33
N VAL A 92 17.63 -24.61 -35.45
CA VAL A 92 16.32 -25.26 -35.28
C VAL A 92 16.05 -25.49 -33.78
N PRO A 93 14.84 -25.21 -33.26
CA PRO A 93 13.63 -24.79 -33.98
C PRO A 93 13.46 -23.28 -34.18
N GLN A 94 14.32 -22.43 -33.58
CA GLN A 94 14.19 -20.97 -33.62
C GLN A 94 15.51 -20.25 -33.92
N CYS A 95 15.47 -19.24 -34.81
CA CYS A 95 16.64 -18.43 -35.13
C CYS A 95 17.19 -17.67 -33.91
N VAL A 96 18.44 -17.19 -34.01
CA VAL A 96 19.14 -16.48 -32.92
C VAL A 96 18.34 -15.26 -32.45
N ASP A 97 17.77 -14.49 -33.39
CA ASP A 97 16.98 -13.30 -33.08
C ASP A 97 15.69 -13.63 -32.33
N CYS A 98 14.95 -14.65 -32.78
CA CYS A 98 13.73 -15.09 -32.09
C CYS A 98 14.04 -15.64 -30.69
N ARG A 99 15.13 -16.41 -30.53
CA ARG A 99 15.58 -16.89 -29.20
C ARG A 99 16.01 -15.75 -28.30
N ALA A 100 16.68 -14.73 -28.84
CA ALA A 100 17.06 -13.54 -28.09
C ALA A 100 15.83 -12.72 -27.67
N LYS A 101 14.85 -12.53 -28.57
CA LYS A 101 13.57 -11.88 -28.28
C LYS A 101 12.79 -12.63 -27.20
N GLN A 102 12.67 -13.96 -27.30
CA GLN A 102 12.01 -14.78 -26.29
C GLN A 102 12.70 -14.67 -24.93
N ARG A 103 14.04 -14.77 -24.88
CA ARG A 103 14.79 -14.59 -23.62
C ARG A 103 14.60 -13.21 -23.00
N ARG A 104 14.58 -12.15 -23.80
CA ARG A 104 14.28 -10.79 -23.32
C ARG A 104 12.86 -10.69 -22.77
N ALA A 105 11.87 -11.29 -23.47
CA ALA A 105 10.48 -11.30 -23.01
C ALA A 105 10.29 -12.09 -21.71
N GLU A 106 10.92 -13.26 -21.58
CA GLU A 106 10.93 -14.05 -20.34
C GLU A 106 11.65 -13.32 -19.21
N GLY A 107 12.78 -12.67 -19.50
CA GLY A 107 13.50 -11.82 -18.55
C GLY A 107 12.63 -10.67 -18.05
N PHE A 108 11.96 -9.95 -18.96
CA PHE A 108 11.02 -8.88 -18.62
C PHE A 108 9.84 -9.40 -17.80
N LYS A 109 9.26 -10.56 -18.16
CA LYS A 109 8.20 -11.21 -17.39
C LYS A 109 8.66 -11.52 -15.97
N ARG A 110 9.84 -12.13 -15.80
CA ARG A 110 10.40 -12.45 -14.48
C ARG A 110 10.69 -11.20 -13.66
N LEU A 111 11.24 -10.16 -14.27
CA LEU A 111 11.46 -8.87 -13.62
C LEU A 111 10.13 -8.27 -13.15
N ARG A 112 9.13 -8.18 -14.04
CA ARG A 112 7.79 -7.67 -13.70
C ARG A 112 7.17 -8.45 -12.55
N VAL A 113 7.17 -9.79 -12.62
CA VAL A 113 6.62 -10.63 -11.55
C VAL A 113 7.40 -10.45 -10.25
N GLY A 114 8.74 -10.37 -10.30
CA GLY A 114 9.58 -10.11 -9.14
C GLY A 114 9.27 -8.76 -8.49
N VAL A 115 9.10 -7.70 -9.28
CA VAL A 115 8.71 -6.37 -8.79
C VAL A 115 7.32 -6.42 -8.15
N LEU A 116 6.34 -7.06 -8.79
CA LEU A 116 4.98 -7.18 -8.22
C LEU A 116 4.97 -7.96 -6.90
N LEU A 117 5.74 -9.04 -6.79
CA LEU A 117 5.87 -9.80 -5.54
C LEU A 117 6.57 -9.00 -4.44
N LEU A 118 7.57 -8.19 -4.78
CA LEU A 118 8.24 -7.31 -3.84
C LEU A 118 7.28 -6.23 -3.32
N VAL A 119 6.51 -5.60 -4.21
CA VAL A 119 5.48 -4.62 -3.82
C VAL A 119 4.43 -5.27 -2.94
N LEU A 120 3.94 -6.46 -3.30
CA LEU A 120 2.97 -7.20 -2.49
C LEU A 120 3.52 -7.52 -1.09
N ALA A 121 4.76 -7.98 -1.01
CA ALA A 121 5.42 -8.26 0.27
C ALA A 121 5.58 -6.99 1.11
N ALA A 122 5.98 -5.86 0.49
CA ALA A 122 6.11 -4.58 1.18
C ALA A 122 4.76 -4.09 1.75
N VAL A 123 3.69 -4.14 0.95
CA VAL A 123 2.33 -3.78 1.38
C VAL A 123 1.84 -4.73 2.49
N GLY A 124 2.09 -6.04 2.35
CA GLY A 124 1.71 -7.03 3.36
C GLY A 124 2.44 -6.82 4.70
N VAL A 125 3.75 -6.53 4.67
CA VAL A 125 4.53 -6.21 5.88
C VAL A 125 4.04 -4.90 6.51
N TRP A 126 3.82 -3.86 5.71
CA TRP A 126 3.29 -2.59 6.19
C TRP A 126 1.92 -2.76 6.88
N GLY A 127 1.01 -3.50 6.25
CA GLY A 127 -0.31 -3.81 6.81
C GLY A 127 -0.21 -4.59 8.12
N LEU A 128 0.68 -5.59 8.20
CA LEU A 128 0.92 -6.36 9.43
C LEU A 128 1.46 -5.48 10.56
N LEU A 129 2.40 -4.58 10.26
CA LEU A 129 2.96 -3.65 11.23
C LEU A 129 1.91 -2.67 11.75
N ARG A 130 1.07 -2.13 10.86
CA ARG A 130 -0.05 -1.24 11.22
C ARG A 130 -1.09 -1.95 12.07
N HIS A 131 -1.46 -3.18 11.69
CA HIS A 131 -2.39 -3.98 12.47
C HIS A 131 -1.84 -4.26 13.88
N ARG A 132 -0.57 -4.65 13.99
CA ARG A 132 0.08 -4.86 15.30
C ARG A 132 0.13 -3.59 16.17
N GLU A 133 0.28 -2.41 15.57
CA GLU A 133 0.24 -1.14 16.30
C GLU A 133 -1.16 -0.87 16.87
N LEU A 134 -2.21 -1.07 16.08
CA LEU A 134 -3.59 -0.96 16.57
C LEU A 134 -3.89 -1.97 17.68
N GLU A 135 -3.47 -3.23 17.50
CA GLU A 135 -3.60 -4.26 18.53
C GLU A 135 -2.88 -3.89 19.82
N ARG A 136 -1.68 -3.29 19.76
CA ARG A 136 -0.98 -2.82 20.97
C ARG A 136 -1.75 -1.74 21.72
N ARG A 137 -2.42 -0.83 21.00
CA ARG A 137 -3.23 0.24 21.61
C ARG A 137 -4.50 -0.31 22.24
N ARG A 138 -5.20 -1.21 21.54
CA ARG A 138 -6.39 -1.92 22.05
C ARG A 138 -6.08 -2.97 23.11
N ALA A 139 -4.84 -3.44 23.19
CA ALA A 139 -4.40 -4.33 24.26
C ALA A 139 -4.31 -3.60 25.60
N TRP A 140 -4.44 -2.26 25.64
CA TRP A 140 -4.45 -1.43 26.84
C TRP A 140 -3.40 -1.85 27.86
N LEU A 141 -2.13 -1.96 27.48
CA LEU A 141 -1.09 -2.41 28.43
C LEU A 141 -0.87 -1.41 29.57
N ARG A 142 -1.22 -0.14 29.33
CA ARG A 142 -1.21 0.98 30.28
C ARG A 142 -2.26 2.02 29.87
N PRO A 143 -2.63 2.95 30.75
CA PRO A 143 -3.34 4.16 30.36
C PRO A 143 -2.56 4.94 29.28
N LEU A 144 -3.29 5.59 28.39
CA LEU A 144 -2.73 6.33 27.26
C LEU A 144 -2.69 7.84 27.56
N LYS A 145 -1.60 8.49 27.16
CA LYS A 145 -1.45 9.94 27.21
C LYS A 145 -1.96 10.55 25.91
N VAL A 146 -2.88 11.50 26.04
CA VAL A 146 -3.51 12.21 24.94
C VAL A 146 -3.13 13.68 25.02
N THR A 147 -2.62 14.23 23.93
CA THR A 147 -2.32 15.66 23.83
C THR A 147 -3.28 16.37 22.90
N LEU A 148 -3.93 17.43 23.39
CA LEU A 148 -4.72 18.35 22.56
C LEU A 148 -3.83 19.50 22.09
N VAL A 149 -3.62 19.60 20.79
CA VAL A 149 -2.78 20.64 20.16
C VAL A 149 -3.68 21.71 19.58
N LEU A 150 -3.70 22.89 20.20
CA LEU A 150 -4.45 24.02 19.66
C LEU A 150 -3.62 24.67 18.54
N ALA A 151 -4.18 24.74 17.34
CA ALA A 151 -3.59 25.42 16.19
C ALA A 151 -4.52 26.53 15.69
N SER A 152 -3.97 27.71 15.41
CA SER A 152 -4.73 28.86 14.95
C SER A 152 -3.85 29.78 14.09
N ALA A 153 -4.43 30.38 13.05
CA ALA A 153 -3.79 31.46 12.29
C ALA A 153 -3.84 32.82 13.02
N HIS A 154 -4.66 32.93 14.06
CA HIS A 154 -4.88 34.15 14.82
C HIS A 154 -4.56 33.93 16.30
N PRO A 155 -4.20 34.99 17.05
CA PRO A 155 -3.98 34.88 18.49
C PRO A 155 -5.18 34.23 19.19
N VAL A 156 -4.90 33.26 20.04
CA VAL A 156 -5.89 32.60 20.89
C VAL A 156 -5.87 33.28 22.25
N ASP A 157 -7.02 33.77 22.70
CA ASP A 157 -7.12 34.46 23.98
C ASP A 157 -7.02 33.48 25.16
N GLU A 158 -6.66 34.00 26.34
CA GLU A 158 -6.47 33.17 27.54
C GLU A 158 -7.78 32.48 27.96
N ARG A 159 -8.94 33.07 27.66
CA ARG A 159 -10.26 32.48 27.98
C ARG A 159 -10.51 31.22 27.15
N THR A 160 -10.24 31.28 25.85
CA THR A 160 -10.34 30.13 24.94
C THR A 160 -9.36 29.05 25.37
N ARG A 161 -8.10 29.42 25.64
CA ARG A 161 -7.08 28.47 26.13
C ARG A 161 -7.50 27.79 27.42
N LYS A 162 -8.03 28.56 28.38
CA LYS A 162 -8.53 28.03 29.65
C LYS A 162 -9.74 27.12 29.43
N ALA A 163 -10.68 27.49 28.57
CA ALA A 163 -11.84 26.66 28.24
C ALA A 163 -11.41 25.28 27.71
N TRP A 164 -10.43 25.23 26.83
CA TRP A 164 -9.86 23.96 26.34
C TRP A 164 -9.11 23.17 27.42
N THR A 165 -8.42 23.85 28.34
CA THR A 165 -7.73 23.20 29.47
C THR A 165 -8.73 22.58 30.44
N ASP A 166 -9.77 23.32 30.83
CA ASP A 166 -10.86 22.82 31.67
C ASP A 166 -11.65 21.70 30.95
N GLY A 167 -11.87 21.86 29.64
CA GLY A 167 -12.53 20.89 28.78
C GLY A 167 -11.77 19.58 28.65
N ALA A 168 -10.44 19.61 28.56
CA ALA A 168 -9.61 18.41 28.58
C ALA A 168 -9.79 17.62 29.88
N GLN A 169 -9.86 18.30 31.02
CA GLN A 169 -10.11 17.67 32.33
C GLN A 169 -11.52 17.10 32.43
N LEU A 170 -12.52 17.81 31.87
CA LEU A 170 -13.89 17.31 31.79
C LEU A 170 -13.97 16.04 30.95
N LEU A 171 -13.26 16.00 29.82
CA LEU A 171 -13.23 14.84 28.93
C LEU A 171 -12.49 13.65 29.54
N ASP A 172 -11.37 13.88 30.25
CA ASP A 172 -10.67 12.85 31.03
C ASP A 172 -11.61 12.21 32.07
N GLY A 173 -12.34 13.05 32.82
CA GLY A 173 -13.35 12.60 33.79
C GLY A 173 -14.49 11.81 33.14
N TRP A 174 -14.99 12.26 31.99
CA TRP A 174 -16.02 11.53 31.24
C TRP A 174 -15.52 10.14 30.83
N PHE A 175 -14.33 10.01 30.23
CA PHE A 175 -13.76 8.71 29.88
C PHE A 175 -13.58 7.79 31.10
N ALA A 176 -13.28 8.34 32.27
CA ALA A 176 -13.20 7.58 33.52
C ALA A 176 -14.57 7.02 33.95
N GLU A 177 -15.63 7.83 33.89
CA GLU A 177 -17.01 7.39 34.18
C GLU A 177 -17.47 6.30 33.19
N GLU A 178 -17.15 6.46 31.90
CA GLU A 178 -17.49 5.48 30.88
C GLU A 178 -16.72 4.16 31.07
N ALA A 179 -15.44 4.23 31.44
CA ALA A 179 -14.63 3.06 31.76
C ALA A 179 -15.20 2.29 32.96
N GLU A 180 -15.64 3.00 34.00
CA GLU A 180 -16.31 2.40 35.15
C GLU A 180 -17.61 1.71 34.74
N ARG A 181 -18.46 2.35 33.92
CA ARG A 181 -19.71 1.74 33.44
C ARG A 181 -19.47 0.41 32.70
N HIS A 182 -18.40 0.34 31.91
CA HIS A 182 -18.03 -0.86 31.17
C HIS A 182 -17.21 -1.87 31.99
N ALA A 183 -17.02 -1.61 33.29
CA ALA A 183 -16.18 -2.41 34.19
C ALA A 183 -14.75 -2.61 33.65
N PHE A 184 -14.22 -1.58 32.96
CA PHE A 184 -12.89 -1.61 32.38
C PHE A 184 -11.82 -1.56 33.48
N ARG A 185 -10.70 -2.27 33.25
CA ARG A 185 -9.67 -2.47 34.27
C ARG A 185 -8.92 -1.22 34.73
N PHE A 186 -8.89 -0.15 33.92
CA PHE A 186 -8.27 1.12 34.31
C PHE A 186 -9.36 2.13 34.63
N ALA A 187 -9.40 2.58 35.88
CA ALA A 187 -10.33 3.63 36.31
C ALA A 187 -10.14 4.94 35.53
N ARG A 188 -8.91 5.22 35.07
CA ARG A 188 -8.61 6.32 34.15
C ARG A 188 -7.86 5.77 32.95
N PRO A 189 -8.56 5.44 31.84
CA PRO A 189 -7.94 4.83 30.66
C PRO A 189 -7.07 5.84 29.91
N LEU A 190 -7.44 7.11 29.93
CA LEU A 190 -6.75 8.20 29.25
C LEU A 190 -6.24 9.23 30.27
N ARG A 191 -5.21 9.97 29.85
CA ARG A 191 -4.75 11.20 30.49
C ARG A 191 -4.72 12.29 29.45
N ILE A 192 -5.67 13.22 29.50
CA ILE A 192 -5.86 14.23 28.44
C ILE A 192 -5.34 15.57 28.90
N GLU A 193 -4.37 16.13 28.16
CA GLU A 193 -3.71 17.39 28.48
C GLU A 193 -3.62 18.28 27.24
N VAL A 194 -3.77 19.59 27.43
CA VAL A 194 -3.54 20.57 26.36
C VAL A 194 -2.04 20.83 26.22
N ALA A 195 -1.54 20.89 24.99
CA ALA A 195 -0.13 21.12 24.71
C ALA A 195 0.36 22.46 25.29
N PRO A 196 1.66 22.56 25.67
CA PRO A 196 2.21 23.78 26.27
C PRO A 196 2.14 25.01 25.36
N GLN A 197 2.18 24.83 24.05
CA GLN A 197 2.16 25.93 23.09
C GLN A 197 0.95 25.82 22.16
N VAL A 198 0.29 26.97 21.94
CA VAL A 198 -0.62 27.13 20.81
C VAL A 198 0.24 27.31 19.57
N VAL A 199 -0.02 26.51 18.54
CA VAL A 199 0.76 26.55 17.30
C VAL A 199 0.21 27.65 16.40
N ASP A 200 1.05 28.66 16.15
CA ASP A 200 0.75 29.72 15.17
C ASP A 200 0.87 29.17 13.75
N ALA A 201 -0.24 28.67 13.24
CA ALA A 201 -0.40 28.06 11.94
C ALA A 201 -1.87 27.96 11.58
N ALA A 202 -2.21 28.22 10.32
CA ALA A 202 -3.53 27.93 9.81
C ALA A 202 -3.84 26.42 9.98
N PRO A 203 -4.99 26.06 10.57
CA PRO A 203 -5.38 24.66 10.64
C PRO A 203 -5.54 24.06 9.25
N PRO A 204 -5.09 22.81 9.04
CA PRO A 204 -5.14 22.16 7.75
C PRO A 204 -6.59 22.00 7.30
N ALA A 205 -6.85 22.18 6.00
CA ALA A 205 -8.15 21.92 5.43
C ALA A 205 -8.40 20.41 5.34
N LEU A 206 -9.64 19.99 5.58
CA LEU A 206 -10.03 18.61 5.34
C LEU A 206 -10.04 18.36 3.82
N PRO A 207 -9.33 17.33 3.33
CA PRO A 207 -9.38 16.98 1.92
C PRO A 207 -10.81 16.53 1.55
N SER A 208 -11.30 17.00 0.42
CA SER A 208 -12.51 16.46 -0.19
C SER A 208 -12.15 15.31 -1.11
N SER A 209 -12.91 14.22 -1.07
CA SER A 209 -12.67 13.12 -2.02
C SER A 209 -12.97 13.60 -3.43
N THR A 210 -11.99 13.43 -4.30
CA THR A 210 -12.10 13.75 -5.73
C THR A 210 -12.63 12.55 -6.53
N GLY A 211 -12.67 11.35 -5.92
CA GLY A 211 -12.89 10.08 -6.59
C GLY A 211 -11.65 9.56 -7.33
N GLU A 212 -10.57 10.36 -7.38
CA GLU A 212 -9.29 9.97 -7.95
C GLU A 212 -8.35 9.46 -6.86
N TRP A 213 -8.17 8.14 -6.81
CA TRP A 213 -7.37 7.47 -5.76
C TRP A 213 -5.98 8.08 -5.54
N LEU A 214 -5.29 8.51 -6.60
CA LEU A 214 -3.94 9.08 -6.47
C LEU A 214 -3.96 10.45 -5.81
N ALA A 215 -4.90 11.33 -6.22
CA ALA A 215 -5.06 12.65 -5.64
C ALA A 215 -5.53 12.56 -4.19
N ASP A 216 -6.47 11.66 -3.90
CA ASP A 216 -6.97 11.41 -2.55
C ASP A 216 -5.85 10.87 -1.65
N SER A 217 -5.01 9.96 -2.15
CA SER A 217 -3.86 9.42 -1.42
C SER A 217 -2.78 10.47 -1.14
N GLN A 218 -2.50 11.36 -2.10
CA GLN A 218 -1.55 12.46 -1.91
C GLN A 218 -2.07 13.45 -0.87
N SER A 219 -3.34 13.85 -0.97
CA SER A 219 -3.98 14.77 -0.02
C SER A 219 -3.98 14.19 1.40
N ALA A 220 -4.24 12.89 1.56
CA ALA A 220 -4.16 12.23 2.86
C ALA A 220 -2.74 12.23 3.45
N LEU A 221 -1.71 12.04 2.60
CA LEU A 221 -0.31 12.09 3.03
C LEU A 221 0.11 13.50 3.42
N GLU A 222 -0.28 14.51 2.65
CA GLU A 222 -0.04 15.93 2.94
C GLU A 222 -0.66 16.33 4.27
N LEU A 223 -1.94 15.99 4.49
CA LEU A 223 -2.61 16.22 5.76
C LEU A 223 -1.88 15.53 6.92
N ARG A 224 -1.52 14.25 6.76
CA ARG A 224 -0.77 13.51 7.79
C ARG A 224 0.53 14.23 8.17
N ASN A 225 1.29 14.68 7.17
CA ASN A 225 2.55 15.39 7.40
C ASN A 225 2.33 16.75 8.07
N GLN A 226 1.28 17.49 7.67
CA GLN A 226 0.91 18.76 8.30
C GLN A 226 0.53 18.57 9.76
N LEU A 227 -0.32 17.58 10.08
CA LEU A 227 -0.70 17.27 11.46
C LEU A 227 0.50 16.88 12.31
N GLN A 228 1.41 16.06 11.77
CA GLN A 228 2.64 15.69 12.47
C GLN A 228 3.51 16.92 12.78
N HIS A 229 3.67 17.84 11.83
CA HIS A 229 4.40 19.07 12.06
C HIS A 229 3.76 20.01 13.09
N LEU A 230 2.43 20.06 13.17
CA LEU A 230 1.73 20.82 14.21
C LEU A 230 2.00 20.22 15.59
N VAL A 231 1.92 18.90 15.72
CA VAL A 231 2.23 18.21 16.98
C VAL A 231 3.69 18.45 17.40
N GLU A 232 4.65 18.33 16.49
CA GLU A 232 6.08 18.61 16.76
C GLU A 232 6.33 20.05 17.25
N ARG A 233 5.58 21.03 16.72
CA ARG A 233 5.69 22.45 17.10
C ARG A 233 4.94 22.83 18.37
N SER A 234 4.07 21.95 18.88
CA SER A 234 3.24 22.23 20.06
C SER A 234 4.02 22.24 21.38
N GLY A 235 5.28 21.80 21.35
CA GLY A 235 6.11 21.62 22.53
C GLY A 235 5.60 20.52 23.46
N ALA A 236 4.71 19.65 22.99
CA ALA A 236 4.25 18.50 23.74
C ALA A 236 5.37 17.48 23.93
N ASP A 237 5.40 16.89 25.12
CA ASP A 237 6.28 15.76 25.45
C ASP A 237 5.81 14.46 24.73
N GLU A 238 6.34 13.31 25.16
CA GLU A 238 5.92 11.99 24.69
C GLU A 238 4.40 11.77 24.91
N HIS A 239 3.68 11.56 23.80
CA HIS A 239 2.24 11.28 23.75
C HIS A 239 1.98 9.94 23.04
N ASP A 240 0.88 9.28 23.39
CA ASP A 240 0.41 8.08 22.67
C ASP A 240 -0.52 8.44 21.52
N LEU A 241 -1.37 9.44 21.77
CA LEU A 241 -2.33 9.98 20.83
C LEU A 241 -2.27 11.51 20.89
N ALA A 242 -2.53 12.16 19.76
CA ALA A 242 -2.71 13.60 19.72
C ALA A 242 -4.01 13.92 18.98
N VAL A 243 -4.64 15.05 19.32
CA VAL A 243 -5.73 15.62 18.53
C VAL A 243 -5.37 17.08 18.29
N VAL A 244 -5.20 17.43 17.02
CA VAL A 244 -5.05 18.81 16.60
C VAL A 244 -6.43 19.45 16.58
N VAL A 245 -6.60 20.51 17.35
CA VAL A 245 -7.80 21.33 17.36
C VAL A 245 -7.53 22.56 16.50
N GLY A 246 -8.13 22.59 15.33
CA GLY A 246 -8.05 23.70 14.40
C GLY A 246 -9.00 24.83 14.77
N LEU A 247 -8.50 25.84 15.47
CA LEU A 247 -9.28 27.01 15.87
C LEU A 247 -9.42 27.99 14.71
N ARG A 248 -10.64 28.13 14.21
CA ARG A 248 -11.01 29.04 13.11
C ARG A 248 -11.92 30.16 13.60
N GLU A 249 -11.99 31.25 12.87
CA GLU A 249 -12.98 32.30 13.15
C GLU A 249 -14.40 31.75 12.90
N SER A 250 -15.36 32.13 13.74
CA SER A 250 -16.76 31.72 13.59
C SER A 250 -17.34 32.31 12.31
N THR A 251 -17.66 31.47 11.32
CA THR A 251 -18.29 31.91 10.06
C THR A 251 -19.82 31.86 10.09
N GLY A 252 -20.44 31.68 11.27
CA GLY A 252 -21.90 31.70 11.43
C GLY A 252 -22.63 30.50 10.82
N GLY A 253 -21.93 29.41 10.51
CA GLY A 253 -22.50 28.15 10.02
C GLY A 253 -22.40 27.02 11.06
N ALA A 254 -23.25 26.01 10.92
CA ALA A 254 -23.30 24.85 11.81
C ALA A 254 -21.92 24.22 12.04
N HIS A 255 -21.63 23.90 13.31
CA HIS A 255 -20.42 23.22 13.75
C HIS A 255 -20.22 21.95 12.91
N ARG A 256 -19.25 21.99 11.99
CA ARG A 256 -18.90 20.83 11.16
C ARG A 256 -17.78 20.10 11.87
N VAL A 257 -18.15 19.02 12.52
CA VAL A 257 -17.24 18.10 13.18
C VAL A 257 -16.99 16.96 12.20
N GLU A 258 -15.86 17.02 11.51
CA GLU A 258 -15.34 15.90 10.71
C GLU A 258 -13.90 15.70 11.17
N GLY A 259 -13.57 14.54 11.70
CA GLY A 259 -12.18 14.20 11.91
C GLY A 259 -11.74 12.97 11.14
N LEU A 260 -10.42 12.84 11.10
CA LEU A 260 -9.69 11.96 10.18
C LEU A 260 -8.79 11.05 10.99
N GLY A 261 -9.39 10.19 11.82
CA GLY A 261 -8.65 9.19 12.58
C GLY A 261 -7.91 8.16 11.71
N GLU A 262 -8.44 7.85 10.52
CA GLU A 262 -7.93 6.71 9.72
C GLU A 262 -6.62 7.01 8.96
N ALA A 263 -6.39 8.26 8.52
CA ALA A 263 -5.26 8.62 7.66
C ALA A 263 -3.93 8.85 8.41
N SER A 264 -3.97 9.36 9.65
CA SER A 264 -2.76 9.76 10.38
C SER A 264 -2.20 8.70 11.33
N GLY A 265 -3.05 7.75 11.75
CA GLY A 265 -2.71 6.66 12.66
C GLY A 265 -2.80 6.98 14.15
N SER A 266 -2.25 8.09 14.64
CA SER A 266 -2.32 8.49 16.08
C SER A 266 -2.68 9.95 16.30
N ILE A 267 -3.02 10.69 15.24
CA ILE A 267 -3.23 12.15 15.31
C ILE A 267 -4.59 12.52 14.72
N GLY A 268 -5.57 12.83 15.56
CA GLY A 268 -6.87 13.32 15.10
C GLY A 268 -6.80 14.78 14.67
N LEU A 269 -7.79 15.22 13.89
CA LEU A 269 -8.05 16.62 13.60
C LEU A 269 -9.50 16.91 13.96
N VAL A 270 -9.73 17.99 14.71
CA VAL A 270 -11.05 18.48 15.08
C VAL A 270 -11.10 19.96 14.80
N ASP A 271 -12.20 20.42 14.22
CA ASP A 271 -12.44 21.84 14.02
C ASP A 271 -13.04 22.46 15.29
N GLY A 272 -12.57 23.66 15.63
CA GLY A 272 -13.09 24.45 16.76
C GLY A 272 -13.14 25.93 16.43
N THR A 273 -13.85 26.69 17.27
CA THR A 273 -14.01 28.13 17.08
C THR A 273 -13.05 28.91 17.99
N ASN A 274 -12.25 29.81 17.41
CA ASN A 274 -11.41 30.72 18.19
C ASN A 274 -12.28 31.79 18.87
N GLY A 275 -12.06 32.00 20.18
CA GLY A 275 -12.86 32.91 21.00
C GLY A 275 -14.11 32.28 21.63
N ASP A 276 -14.48 31.05 21.25
CA ASP A 276 -15.58 30.33 21.88
C ASP A 276 -15.13 29.64 23.16
N THR A 277 -15.99 29.69 24.17
CA THR A 277 -15.80 29.04 25.47
C THR A 277 -16.87 27.98 25.75
N ALA A 278 -17.92 27.92 24.92
CA ALA A 278 -19.00 26.94 25.00
C ALA A 278 -18.68 25.69 24.15
N ILE A 279 -17.52 25.07 24.41
CA ILE A 279 -16.90 24.04 23.56
C ILE A 279 -17.51 22.63 23.67
N THR A 280 -18.80 22.50 23.97
CA THR A 280 -19.40 21.17 24.26
C THR A 280 -19.38 20.25 23.04
N LEU A 281 -19.74 20.77 21.87
CA LEU A 281 -19.78 20.00 20.63
C LEU A 281 -18.35 19.68 20.15
N GLU A 282 -17.41 20.59 20.36
CA GLU A 282 -15.99 20.39 20.07
C GLU A 282 -15.37 19.33 20.99
N LEU A 283 -15.75 19.27 22.27
CA LEU A 283 -15.29 18.19 23.15
C LEU A 283 -15.89 16.84 22.76
N LEU A 284 -17.14 16.81 22.31
CA LEU A 284 -17.76 15.61 21.74
C LEU A 284 -17.01 15.15 20.48
N ALA A 285 -16.67 16.08 19.60
CA ALA A 285 -15.82 15.82 18.43
C ALA A 285 -14.48 15.20 18.82
N VAL A 286 -13.79 15.78 19.80
CA VAL A 286 -12.53 15.22 20.30
C VAL A 286 -12.74 13.82 20.86
N ALA A 287 -13.82 13.57 21.61
CA ALA A 287 -14.14 12.24 22.12
C ALA A 287 -14.33 11.22 20.99
N HIS A 288 -15.13 11.57 19.99
CA HIS A 288 -15.41 10.78 18.80
C HIS A 288 -14.13 10.43 18.04
N GLU A 289 -13.29 11.43 17.78
CA GLU A 289 -12.02 11.23 17.08
C GLU A 289 -11.02 10.39 17.87
N LEU A 290 -10.92 10.59 19.18
CA LEU A 290 -10.07 9.74 20.01
C LEU A 290 -10.47 8.27 19.94
N LEU A 291 -11.77 7.99 19.88
CA LEU A 291 -12.27 6.63 19.73
C LEU A 291 -11.97 6.04 18.35
N HIS A 292 -12.01 6.85 17.27
CA HIS A 292 -11.50 6.42 15.97
C HIS A 292 -10.01 6.09 15.98
N LEU A 293 -9.18 6.85 16.70
CA LEU A 293 -7.75 6.52 16.85
C LEU A 293 -7.50 5.22 17.62
N LEU A 294 -8.46 4.82 18.45
CA LEU A 294 -8.52 3.51 19.13
C LEU A 294 -9.20 2.43 18.26
N GLY A 295 -9.71 2.83 17.10
CA GLY A 295 -10.27 1.99 16.06
C GLY A 295 -11.74 1.64 16.23
N ALA A 296 -12.51 2.46 16.96
CA ALA A 296 -13.96 2.47 16.82
C ALA A 296 -14.36 2.94 15.40
N LYS A 297 -15.54 2.54 14.95
CA LYS A 297 -16.11 3.03 13.68
C LYS A 297 -17.43 3.73 13.92
N ASP A 298 -17.81 4.55 12.96
CA ASP A 298 -19.04 5.34 12.99
C ASP A 298 -20.29 4.51 13.28
N GLY A 299 -21.18 5.09 14.07
CA GLY A 299 -22.48 4.52 14.40
C GLY A 299 -23.63 4.99 13.50
N TYR A 300 -23.38 5.92 12.57
CA TYR A 300 -24.40 6.57 11.74
C TYR A 300 -24.53 6.01 10.31
N ASP A 301 -25.70 6.18 9.68
CA ASP A 301 -26.02 5.78 8.31
C ASP A 301 -25.46 6.73 7.24
N GLU A 302 -25.89 6.62 5.99
CA GLU A 302 -25.38 7.49 4.92
C GLU A 302 -25.95 8.92 5.03
N GLU A 303 -27.08 9.06 5.73
CA GLU A 303 -27.77 10.31 6.02
C GLU A 303 -27.28 10.99 7.31
N GLY A 304 -26.42 10.33 8.09
CA GLY A 304 -25.85 10.86 9.33
C GLY A 304 -26.64 10.53 10.59
N HIS A 305 -27.63 9.63 10.51
CA HIS A 305 -28.47 9.23 11.64
C HIS A 305 -28.04 7.93 12.30
N ALA A 306 -28.33 7.78 13.59
CA ALA A 306 -27.95 6.60 14.35
C ALA A 306 -28.48 5.28 13.74
N ARG A 307 -27.56 4.37 13.36
CA ARG A 307 -27.93 3.01 12.95
C ARG A 307 -28.42 2.23 14.17
N PRO A 308 -29.58 1.55 14.10
CA PRO A 308 -30.04 0.71 15.19
C PRO A 308 -28.98 -0.29 15.65
N GLN A 309 -28.94 -0.56 16.95
CA GLN A 309 -27.93 -1.35 17.66
C GLN A 309 -26.53 -0.73 17.76
N ARG A 310 -25.93 -0.29 16.65
CA ARG A 310 -24.56 0.24 16.66
C ARG A 310 -24.51 1.68 17.16
N GLY A 311 -25.40 2.53 16.66
CA GLY A 311 -25.47 3.95 16.97
C GLY A 311 -26.37 4.30 18.16
N PHE A 312 -26.89 3.30 18.88
CA PHE A 312 -27.71 3.53 20.08
C PHE A 312 -26.85 3.31 21.33
N ALA A 313 -26.95 4.24 22.29
CA ALA A 313 -26.28 4.12 23.58
C ALA A 313 -26.80 2.89 24.35
N ASP A 314 -28.11 2.65 24.30
CA ASP A 314 -28.77 1.45 24.80
C ASP A 314 -29.66 0.82 23.72
N PRO A 315 -29.18 -0.20 23.00
CA PRO A 315 -29.95 -0.86 21.95
C PRO A 315 -31.33 -1.39 22.39
N GLY A 316 -31.52 -1.69 23.68
CA GLY A 316 -32.77 -2.23 24.21
C GLY A 316 -33.93 -1.23 24.27
N LEU A 317 -33.64 0.07 24.28
CA LEU A 317 -34.65 1.14 24.41
C LEU A 317 -35.23 1.60 23.05
N GLY A 318 -34.68 1.14 21.93
CA GLY A 318 -35.09 1.64 20.61
C GLY A 318 -34.88 3.16 20.49
N TYR A 319 -35.89 3.91 20.06
CA TYR A 319 -35.81 5.38 19.95
C TYR A 319 -36.10 6.13 21.26
N ALA A 320 -36.40 5.44 22.36
CA ALA A 320 -36.52 6.07 23.67
C ALA A 320 -35.15 6.30 24.34
N GLN A 321 -34.15 6.74 23.56
CA GLN A 321 -32.80 6.99 24.07
C GLN A 321 -32.78 8.26 24.92
N GLU A 322 -32.14 8.19 26.09
CA GLU A 322 -31.81 9.38 26.89
C GLU A 322 -30.42 9.94 26.57
N PHE A 323 -29.58 9.12 25.93
CA PHE A 323 -28.19 9.43 25.66
C PHE A 323 -27.86 9.26 24.18
N ALA A 324 -26.96 10.10 23.69
CA ALA A 324 -26.33 9.97 22.40
C ALA A 324 -25.23 8.90 22.51
N GLU A 325 -25.09 8.08 21.49
CA GLU A 325 -23.89 7.26 21.33
C GLU A 325 -22.78 8.15 20.75
N VAL A 326 -21.58 8.11 21.33
CA VAL A 326 -20.47 9.02 20.98
C VAL A 326 -20.01 8.91 19.52
N MET A 327 -20.09 7.72 18.92
CA MET A 327 -19.78 7.46 17.50
C MET A 327 -20.92 7.88 16.55
N VAL A 328 -21.97 8.50 17.07
CA VAL A 328 -23.03 9.17 16.28
C VAL A 328 -23.06 10.66 16.59
N GLY A 329 -23.05 11.03 17.87
CA GLY A 329 -23.08 12.42 18.32
C GLY A 329 -24.48 13.05 18.41
N GLU A 330 -25.55 12.28 18.18
CA GLU A 330 -26.94 12.71 18.41
C GLU A 330 -27.73 11.68 19.25
N ILE A 331 -28.74 12.17 19.97
CA ILE A 331 -29.75 11.36 20.65
C ILE A 331 -30.82 11.03 19.61
N PRO A 332 -30.99 9.78 19.16
CA PRO A 332 -31.93 9.47 18.09
C PRO A 332 -33.38 9.56 18.60
N VAL A 333 -34.21 10.29 17.87
CA VAL A 333 -35.65 10.47 18.13
C VAL A 333 -36.48 9.54 17.25
N ASN A 334 -36.05 9.36 16.00
CA ASN A 334 -36.59 8.38 15.05
C ASN A 334 -35.52 8.06 13.98
N GLU A 335 -35.88 7.30 12.94
CA GLU A 335 -34.98 6.89 11.85
C GLU A 335 -34.32 8.05 11.09
N ARG A 336 -34.86 9.27 11.17
CA ARG A 336 -34.46 10.42 10.34
C ARG A 336 -34.24 11.69 11.15
N GLU A 337 -34.24 11.59 12.47
CA GLU A 337 -34.17 12.74 13.35
C GLU A 337 -33.43 12.36 14.61
N GLY A 338 -32.43 13.17 14.95
CA GLY A 338 -31.77 13.15 16.23
C GLY A 338 -31.63 14.55 16.80
N LYS A 339 -31.36 14.60 18.09
CA LYS A 339 -31.16 15.83 18.84
C LYS A 339 -29.72 15.91 19.31
N LEU A 340 -29.09 17.06 19.10
CA LEU A 340 -27.75 17.30 19.63
C LEU A 340 -27.75 17.27 21.17
N PRO A 341 -26.75 16.62 21.79
CA PRO A 341 -26.58 16.64 23.22
C PRO A 341 -26.16 18.04 23.68
N THR A 342 -26.64 18.46 24.87
CA THR A 342 -26.30 19.77 25.44
C THR A 342 -25.12 19.69 26.41
N SER A 343 -24.58 18.50 26.66
CA SER A 343 -23.40 18.27 27.51
C SER A 343 -22.84 16.86 27.28
N LEU A 344 -21.57 16.62 27.63
CA LEU A 344 -20.97 15.28 27.62
C LEU A 344 -21.72 14.27 28.51
N LYS A 345 -22.47 14.73 29.52
CA LYS A 345 -23.27 13.84 30.39
C LYS A 345 -24.43 13.16 29.65
N GLN A 346 -24.84 13.72 28.51
CA GLN A 346 -25.85 13.12 27.62
C GLN A 346 -25.22 12.23 26.54
N VAL A 347 -23.93 11.92 26.63
CA VAL A 347 -23.20 11.11 25.64
C VAL A 347 -22.59 9.90 26.31
N ARG A 348 -22.75 8.73 25.71
CA ARG A 348 -22.22 7.45 26.19
C ARG A 348 -21.43 6.72 25.11
N ILE A 349 -20.44 5.93 25.54
CA ILE A 349 -19.80 4.87 24.76
C ILE A 349 -20.72 3.65 24.73
N GLY A 350 -21.27 3.30 23.56
CA GLY A 350 -22.11 2.11 23.42
C GLY A 350 -21.34 0.80 23.63
N ASP A 351 -22.06 -0.29 23.85
CA ASP A 351 -21.49 -1.64 24.03
C ASP A 351 -20.67 -2.11 22.82
N VAL A 352 -21.09 -1.74 21.61
CA VAL A 352 -20.36 -2.05 20.37
C VAL A 352 -19.02 -1.30 20.35
N THR A 353 -19.06 0.01 20.58
CA THR A 353 -17.89 0.89 20.63
C THR A 353 -16.89 0.43 21.70
N ALA A 354 -17.36 0.07 22.90
CA ALA A 354 -16.51 -0.44 23.99
C ALA A 354 -15.76 -1.72 23.60
N ARG A 355 -16.40 -2.65 22.85
CA ARG A 355 -15.72 -3.83 22.32
C ARG A 355 -14.69 -3.48 21.24
N GLU A 356 -15.01 -2.55 20.34
CA GLU A 356 -14.11 -2.16 19.25
C GLU A 356 -12.81 -1.53 19.74
N ILE A 357 -12.88 -0.75 20.83
CA ILE A 357 -11.69 -0.17 21.46
C ILE A 357 -10.99 -1.10 22.44
N GLY A 358 -11.52 -2.31 22.70
CA GLY A 358 -10.89 -3.31 23.58
C GLY A 358 -11.14 -3.10 25.08
N TRP A 359 -12.27 -2.51 25.47
CA TRP A 359 -12.68 -2.41 26.87
C TRP A 359 -13.44 -3.62 27.39
N ARG A 360 -14.01 -4.44 26.50
CA ARG A 360 -14.82 -5.62 26.84
C ARG A 360 -14.37 -6.86 26.08
#